data_AF-A0A6B1DXV9-F1
#
_entry.id   AF-A0A6B1DXV9-F1
#
_cell.length_a   1.000
_cell.length_b   1.000
_cell.length_c   1.000
_cell.angle_alpha   90.00
_cell.angle_beta   90.00
_cell.angle_gamma   90.00
#
_symmetry.space_group_name_H-M   'P 1'
#
loop_
_entity.id
_entity.type
_entity.pdbx_description
1 polymer ?
#
loop_
_entity_poly.entity_id
_entity_poly.type
_entity_poly.pdbx_seq_one_letter_code
_entity_poly.pdbx_strand_id
1 'polypeptide(L)'
;MTMDQTYLVDSDVFITAKNLYYAFDICPGFWKSVVHHHRASRVFSIDRVHSDLLAGYKTEDLVRWVRNEVPKGLGTFPVAHSIQARIGS
;
A
#
# COMPACT_ATOMS: atom_id res chain seq x y z
N MET A 1 11.34 -22.39 2.26
CA MET A 1 12.04 -21.12 2.53
C MET A 1 11.32 -20.04 1.72
N THR A 2 10.26 -19.45 2.26
CA THR A 2 9.56 -18.33 1.59
C THR A 2 10.44 -17.11 1.73
N MET A 3 10.89 -16.54 0.62
CA MET A 3 11.65 -15.30 0.65
C MET A 3 10.76 -14.20 1.23
N ASP A 4 11.28 -13.46 2.20
CA ASP A 4 10.62 -12.29 2.78
C ASP A 4 10.68 -11.13 1.78
N GLN A 5 9.89 -11.27 0.71
CA GLN A 5 9.84 -10.30 -0.38
C GLN A 5 8.98 -9.13 0.05
N THR A 6 9.58 -7.95 -0.03
CA THR A 6 8.89 -6.69 0.17
C THR A 6 8.48 -6.11 -1.17
N TYR A 7 7.20 -5.74 -1.29
CA TYR A 7 6.62 -5.19 -2.50
C TYR A 7 6.38 -3.68 -2.34
N LEU A 8 6.77 -2.92 -3.35
CA LEU A 8 6.45 -1.51 -3.47
C LEU A 8 5.31 -1.35 -4.49
N VAL A 9 4.22 -0.74 -4.08
CA VAL A 9 3.00 -0.57 -4.87
C VAL A 9 2.85 0.88 -5.30
N ASP A 10 2.59 1.07 -6.60
CA ASP A 10 2.37 2.37 -7.23
C ASP A 10 0.89 2.77 -7.22
N SER A 11 0.61 4.06 -7.39
CA SER A 11 -0.73 4.66 -7.46
C SER A 11 -1.60 3.98 -8.52
N ASP A 12 -1.02 3.67 -9.68
CA ASP A 12 -1.74 3.08 -10.81
C ASP A 12 -2.34 1.71 -10.47
N VAL A 13 -1.68 0.92 -9.64
CA VAL A 13 -2.20 -0.37 -9.16
C VAL A 13 -3.48 -0.17 -8.36
N PHE A 14 -3.51 0.81 -7.46
CA PHE A 14 -4.70 1.11 -6.66
C PHE A 14 -5.83 1.71 -7.50
N ILE A 15 -5.51 2.63 -8.41
CA ILE A 15 -6.48 3.26 -9.30
C ILE A 15 -7.12 2.20 -10.22
N THR A 16 -6.30 1.34 -10.82
CA THR A 16 -6.76 0.24 -11.67
C THR A 16 -7.56 -0.78 -10.89
N ALA A 17 -7.13 -1.14 -9.67
CA ALA A 17 -7.86 -2.05 -8.79
C ALA A 17 -9.27 -1.51 -8.47
N LYS A 18 -9.40 -0.22 -8.09
CA LYS A 18 -10.71 0.42 -7.86
C LYS A 18 -11.61 0.35 -9.09
N ASN A 19 -11.07 0.68 -10.26
CA ASN A 19 -11.89 0.94 -11.46
C ASN A 19 -12.26 -0.33 -12.23
N LEU A 20 -11.54 -1.45 -12.04
CA LEU A 20 -11.75 -2.69 -12.81
C LEU A 20 -12.28 -3.84 -11.95
N TYR A 21 -11.39 -4.60 -11.31
CA TYR A 21 -11.71 -5.92 -10.76
C TYR A 21 -11.92 -5.92 -9.24
N TYR A 22 -11.50 -4.86 -8.56
CA TYR A 22 -11.47 -4.77 -7.10
C TYR A 22 -12.12 -3.49 -6.60
N ALA A 23 -13.22 -3.06 -7.22
CA ALA A 23 -14.04 -1.99 -6.66
C ALA A 23 -14.41 -2.32 -5.21
N PHE A 24 -14.49 -1.30 -4.35
CA PHE A 24 -14.70 -1.47 -2.90
C PHE A 24 -15.96 -2.28 -2.57
N ASP A 25 -17.03 -2.10 -3.35
CA ASP A 25 -18.30 -2.82 -3.20
C ASP A 25 -18.26 -4.26 -3.74
N ILE A 26 -17.32 -4.56 -4.63
CA ILE A 26 -17.19 -5.89 -5.27
C ILE A 26 -16.26 -6.78 -4.45
N CYS A 27 -15.11 -6.25 -4.03
CA CYS A 27 -14.09 -7.04 -3.33
C CYS A 27 -13.43 -6.24 -2.18
N PRO A 28 -14.13 -6.06 -1.05
CA PRO A 28 -13.54 -5.38 0.11
C PRO A 28 -12.37 -6.17 0.72
N GLY A 29 -12.31 -7.49 0.48
CA GLY A 29 -11.23 -8.37 0.94
C GLY A 29 -9.86 -8.00 0.38
N PHE A 30 -9.79 -7.53 -0.87
CA PHE A 30 -8.55 -7.08 -1.49
C PHE A 30 -7.94 -5.92 -0.70
N TRP A 31 -8.71 -4.87 -0.42
CA TRP A 31 -8.27 -3.70 0.31
C TRP A 31 -7.85 -4.01 1.76
N LYS A 32 -8.60 -4.89 2.44
CA LYS A 32 -8.22 -5.41 3.77
C LYS A 32 -6.90 -6.18 3.73
N SER A 33 -6.67 -6.96 2.67
CA SER A 33 -5.42 -7.71 2.50
C SER A 33 -4.22 -6.77 2.33
N VAL A 34 -4.37 -5.67 1.58
CA VAL A 34 -3.31 -4.65 1.43
C VAL A 34 -2.90 -4.10 2.79
N VAL A 35 -3.87 -3.69 3.62
CA VAL A 35 -3.60 -3.17 4.97
C VAL A 35 -2.97 -4.26 5.86
N HIS A 36 -3.45 -5.50 5.77
CA HIS A 36 -2.88 -6.62 6.52
C HIS A 36 -1.41 -6.88 6.14
N HIS A 37 -1.08 -6.91 4.85
CA HIS A 37 0.28 -7.14 4.37
C HIS A 37 1.20 -5.95 4.65
N HIS A 38 0.67 -4.73 4.66
CA HIS A 38 1.42 -3.56 5.11
C HIS A 38 1.80 -3.66 6.59
N ARG A 39 0.86 -4.05 7.47
CA ARG A 39 1.14 -4.29 8.90
C ARG A 39 2.16 -5.41 9.12
N ALA A 40 2.26 -6.34 8.18
CA ALA A 40 3.25 -7.41 8.19
C ALA A 40 4.59 -7.03 7.51
N SER A 41 4.82 -5.75 7.21
CA SER A 41 6.04 -5.24 6.55
C SER A 41 6.35 -5.87 5.19
N ARG A 42 5.32 -6.30 4.45
CA ARG A 42 5.48 -6.92 3.11
C ARG A 42 5.05 -6.01 1.97
N VAL A 43 4.20 -5.02 2.22
CA VAL A 43 3.66 -4.12 1.20
C VAL A 43 3.84 -2.69 1.65
N PHE A 44 4.44 -1.87 0.79
CA PHE A 44 4.66 -0.45 1.02
C PHE A 44 4.32 0.35 -0.22
N SER A 45 4.23 1.66 -0.06
CA SER A 45 4.18 2.66 -1.13
C SER A 45 5.14 3.79 -0.78
N ILE A 46 5.38 4.72 -1.70
CA ILE A 46 6.12 5.96 -1.39
C ILE A 46 5.16 7.10 -1.05
N ASP A 47 5.65 8.12 -0.35
CA ASP A 47 4.84 9.30 0.02
C ASP A 47 4.18 10.00 -1.18
N ARG A 48 4.83 9.94 -2.35
CA ARG A 48 4.27 10.45 -3.61
C ARG A 48 3.01 9.69 -4.00
N VAL A 49 3.01 8.37 -3.89
CA VAL A 49 1.84 7.53 -4.21
C VAL A 49 0.67 7.91 -3.31
N HIS A 50 0.92 8.06 -2.01
CA HIS A 50 -0.10 8.52 -1.09
C HIS A 50 -0.68 9.90 -1.47
N SER A 51 0.17 10.82 -1.92
CA SER A 51 -0.26 12.15 -2.38
C SER A 51 -1.09 12.08 -3.67
N ASP A 52 -0.67 11.24 -4.62
CA ASP A 52 -1.39 11.03 -5.88
C ASP A 52 -2.76 10.41 -5.64
N LEU A 53 -2.88 9.44 -4.73
CA LEU A 53 -4.17 8.85 -4.35
C LEU A 53 -5.09 9.85 -3.65
N LEU A 54 -4.54 10.81 -2.89
CA LEU A 54 -5.30 11.87 -2.24
C LEU A 54 -5.72 13.01 -3.17
N ALA A 55 -5.12 13.11 -4.37
CA ALA A 55 -5.46 14.11 -5.37
C ALA A 55 -6.82 13.87 -6.05
N GLY A 56 -7.42 12.69 -5.86
CA GLY A 56 -8.77 12.37 -6.33
C GLY A 56 -9.89 13.15 -5.61
N TYR A 57 -11.14 12.89 -5.98
CA TYR A 57 -12.27 13.58 -5.37
C TYR A 57 -12.51 13.08 -3.94
N LYS A 58 -12.78 13.99 -3.00
CA LYS A 58 -13.03 13.65 -1.57
C LYS A 58 -14.17 12.66 -1.35
N THR A 59 -15.08 12.54 -2.31
CA THR A 59 -16.22 11.62 -2.29
C THR A 59 -15.89 10.23 -2.81
N GLU A 60 -14.73 10.04 -3.46
CA GLU A 60 -14.31 8.74 -3.96
C GLU A 60 -13.90 7.79 -2.83
N ASP A 61 -14.26 6.53 -2.98
CA ASP A 61 -14.02 5.51 -1.97
C ASP A 61 -12.52 5.25 -1.75
N LEU A 62 -11.71 5.37 -2.80
CA LEU A 62 -10.25 5.28 -2.69
C LEU A 62 -9.68 6.42 -1.83
N VAL A 63 -10.12 7.66 -2.05
CA VAL A 63 -9.67 8.81 -1.25
C VAL A 63 -10.11 8.67 0.20
N ARG A 64 -11.34 8.19 0.43
CA ARG A 64 -11.85 7.91 1.78
C ARG A 64 -11.07 6.80 2.47
N TRP A 65 -10.78 5.72 1.76
CA TRP A 65 -9.99 4.61 2.26
C TRP A 65 -8.57 5.05 2.63
N VAL A 66 -7.90 5.82 1.78
CA VAL A 66 -6.57 6.37 2.08
C VAL A 66 -6.60 7.27 3.32
N ARG A 67 -7.65 8.07 3.51
CA ARG A 67 -7.76 8.94 4.70
C ARG A 67 -8.04 8.21 6.00
N ASN A 68 -8.81 7.12 5.95
CA ASN A 68 -9.37 6.49 7.15
C ASN A 68 -8.62 5.22 7.56
N GLU A 69 -8.13 4.44 6.59
CA GLU A 69 -7.61 3.09 6.82
C GLU A 69 -6.12 2.95 6.53
N VAL A 70 -5.54 3.86 5.75
CA VAL A 70 -4.12 3.87 5.47
C VAL A 70 -3.41 4.70 6.55
N PRO A 71 -2.69 4.09 7.51
CA PRO A 71 -1.87 4.85 8.43
C PRO A 71 -0.84 5.66 7.63
N LYS A 72 -0.45 6.83 8.15
CA LYS A 72 0.56 7.73 7.53
C LYS A 72 1.92 7.05 7.22
N GLY A 73 2.11 5.78 7.61
CA GLY A 73 3.29 4.94 7.38
C GLY A 73 3.24 3.98 6.20
N LEU A 74 2.16 3.92 5.39
CA LEU A 74 2.24 3.24 4.07
C LEU A 74 3.31 3.88 3.17
N GLY A 75 3.69 5.14 3.45
CA GLY A 75 4.77 5.88 2.81
C GLY A 75 6.18 5.68 3.38
N THR A 76 6.33 5.06 4.57
CA THR A 76 7.63 4.85 5.18
C THR A 76 8.10 3.42 4.95
N PHE A 77 8.84 3.21 3.85
CA PHE A 77 9.71 2.05 3.76
C PHE A 77 10.77 2.19 4.88
N PRO A 78 10.86 1.26 5.85
CA PRO A 78 11.91 1.31 6.85
C PRO A 78 13.24 0.95 6.18
N VAL A 79 13.90 1.94 5.58
CA VAL A 79 15.27 1.83 5.04
C VAL A 79 16.27 1.33 6.10
N ALA A 80 15.92 1.40 7.38
CA ALA A 80 16.79 1.03 8.49
C ALA A 80 16.89 -0.47 8.82
N HIS A 81 15.93 -1.33 8.45
CA HIS A 81 15.97 -2.74 8.91
C HIS A 81 16.55 -3.73 7.89
N SER A 82 16.61 -3.40 6.60
CA SER A 82 17.03 -4.37 5.56
C SER A 82 18.44 -4.13 5.01
N ILE A 83 19.11 -3.02 5.35
CA ILE A 83 20.45 -2.71 4.83
C ILE A 83 21.58 -3.29 5.72
N GLN A 84 21.33 -3.58 7.01
CA GLN A 84 22.36 -4.19 7.87
C GLN A 84 22.49 -5.71 7.74
N ALA A 85 21.55 -6.42 7.09
CA ALA A 85 21.58 -7.89 7.03
C ALA A 85 22.34 -8.47 5.81
N ARG A 86 22.95 -7.66 4.93
CA ARG A 86 23.61 -8.15 3.69
C ARG A 86 25.08 -7.74 3.49
N ILE A 87 25.75 -7.17 4.49
CA ILE A 87 27.20 -6.89 4.42
C ILE A 87 28.03 -7.61 5.50
N GLY A 88 27.51 -8.71 6.06
CA GLY A 88 28.24 -9.49 7.05
C GLY A 88 27.86 -10.96 7.02
N SER A 89 28.44 -11.70 6.08
CA SER A 89 28.82 -13.11 6.27
C SER A 89 29.87 -13.51 5.25
#